data_AF-A0A3L7C0X0-F1
#
_entry.id   AF-A0A3L7C0X0-F1
#
_cell.length_a   1.000
_cell.length_b   1.000
_cell.length_c   1.000
_cell.angle_alpha   90.00
_cell.angle_beta   90.00
_cell.angle_gamma   90.00
#
_symmetry.space_group_name_H-M   'P 1'
#
loop_
_entity.id
_entity.type
_entity.pdbx_description
1 polymer ?
#
loop_
_entity_poly.entity_id
_entity_poly.type
_entity_poly.pdbx_seq_one_letter_code
_entity_poly.pdbx_strand_id
1 'polypeptide(L)'
;MPPPHRRAGQYRRSTRRSPAAASALPPSNLVGLCPAPARLRAEQVWRCLTGARAATPTRVSSSEPRVAPCPTESVSMTPDNLFETTTTTAGFDGWPTVDSRFKTDLLEQLRRGPVDAVNDVDVAEALALLLHSDFMAFGTGGGERLTDADARLSLRALRATCARLGLAIEVPWQDFTSFRSYWLAHDGYGSWAARRQMVGEAFEPLLQRLYQMQEQVPAGTVVAPALNALTDPAVITEHLKRLAASVDTDPRLAVSVAKDLVESTAKLVLRERGVEYNPKDDLPALVAQAQQALRLHAAGVADTTEEAKALKTILGSLSRLTQGVTELRNQVGVGHGRDSVPGWVRPRHARLAAGAATTWCNLMLETLGDPEAPWRT
;
A
#
# COMPACT_ATOMS: atom_id res chain seq x y z
N MET A 1 -2.81 -67.16 -22.71
CA MET A 1 -2.81 -66.93 -21.26
C MET A 1 -4.24 -67.04 -20.73
N PRO A 2 -4.47 -67.56 -19.52
CA PRO A 2 -4.89 -68.94 -19.22
C PRO A 2 -6.41 -69.14 -18.98
N PRO A 3 -6.89 -70.40 -18.90
CA PRO A 3 -8.22 -70.80 -18.43
C PRO A 3 -8.24 -71.09 -16.90
N PRO A 4 -9.42 -71.39 -16.31
CA PRO A 4 -9.78 -71.10 -14.90
C PRO A 4 -9.89 -72.35 -14.00
N HIS A 5 -10.04 -72.18 -12.68
CA HIS A 5 -10.89 -73.00 -11.76
C HIS A 5 -10.93 -72.34 -10.36
N ARG A 6 -12.10 -71.88 -9.85
CA ARG A 6 -13.05 -72.55 -8.91
C ARG A 6 -12.43 -72.88 -7.54
N ARG A 7 -13.08 -72.76 -6.37
CA ARG A 7 -14.28 -72.10 -5.80
C ARG A 7 -14.30 -72.53 -4.31
N ALA A 8 -15.12 -71.85 -3.49
CA ALA A 8 -15.68 -72.26 -2.18
C ALA A 8 -14.78 -72.06 -0.93
N GLY A 9 -15.30 -71.69 0.25
CA GLY A 9 -16.67 -71.54 0.75
C GLY A 9 -16.70 -70.57 1.95
N GLN A 10 -17.76 -69.75 2.08
CA GLN A 10 -18.85 -69.90 3.07
C GLN A 10 -18.42 -69.88 4.55
N TYR A 11 -18.88 -68.89 5.33
CA TYR A 11 -20.02 -69.07 6.25
C TYR A 11 -20.47 -67.75 6.90
N ARG A 12 -21.80 -67.56 6.95
CA ARG A 12 -22.54 -66.51 7.68
C ARG A 12 -22.52 -66.76 9.19
N ARG A 13 -22.60 -65.71 10.02
CA ARG A 13 -23.83 -65.33 10.76
C ARG A 13 -23.63 -64.08 11.64
N SER A 14 -24.71 -63.31 11.67
CA SER A 14 -24.97 -62.07 12.42
C SER A 14 -25.24 -62.29 13.90
N THR A 15 -24.96 -61.29 14.74
CA THR A 15 -25.79 -60.96 15.90
C THR A 15 -25.67 -59.48 16.28
N ARG A 16 -26.84 -58.84 16.43
CA ARG A 16 -27.05 -57.51 17.04
C ARG A 16 -26.74 -57.55 18.54
N ARG A 17 -26.26 -56.44 19.10
CA ARG A 17 -26.89 -55.69 20.23
C ARG A 17 -25.97 -54.55 20.72
N SER A 18 -26.51 -53.33 20.78
CA SER A 18 -26.07 -52.30 21.74
C SER A 18 -26.60 -52.64 23.14
N PRO A 19 -25.93 -52.13 24.20
CA PRO A 19 -26.57 -51.07 25.00
C PRO A 19 -25.59 -49.99 25.51
N ALA A 20 -26.17 -48.94 26.11
CA ALA A 20 -25.57 -47.69 26.58
C ALA A 20 -24.92 -47.76 27.98
N ALA A 21 -23.92 -46.87 28.22
CA ALA A 21 -23.52 -46.24 29.50
C ALA A 21 -22.36 -45.25 29.16
N ALA A 22 -22.48 -43.92 29.31
CA ALA A 22 -22.46 -43.05 30.50
C ALA A 22 -21.03 -42.68 31.00
N SER A 23 -20.84 -41.37 31.25
CA SER A 23 -19.72 -40.69 31.99
C SER A 23 -18.39 -40.54 31.22
N ALA A 24 -17.61 -39.45 31.28
CA ALA A 24 -17.58 -38.25 32.11
C ALA A 24 -16.74 -37.16 31.39
N LEU A 25 -17.08 -35.89 31.60
CA LEU A 25 -16.27 -34.72 31.23
C LEU A 25 -15.08 -34.58 32.19
N PRO A 26 -13.88 -34.19 31.72
CA PRO A 26 -12.82 -33.67 32.58
C PRO A 26 -12.88 -32.13 32.73
N PRO A 27 -12.23 -31.58 33.78
CA PRO A 27 -12.69 -30.36 34.45
C PRO A 27 -12.09 -29.05 33.92
N SER A 28 -12.85 -27.99 34.15
CA SER A 28 -12.44 -26.59 34.10
C SER A 28 -11.25 -26.32 35.02
N ASN A 29 -10.18 -25.74 34.49
CA ASN A 29 -9.19 -25.02 35.27
C ASN A 29 -9.07 -23.58 34.74
N LEU A 30 -9.49 -22.66 35.60
CA LEU A 30 -9.33 -21.22 35.52
C LEU A 30 -7.86 -20.84 35.68
N VAL A 31 -7.24 -20.22 34.66
CA VAL A 31 -6.10 -19.31 34.84
C VAL A 31 -6.17 -18.21 33.77
N GLY A 32 -6.23 -16.95 34.21
CA GLY A 32 -5.73 -15.81 33.45
C GLY A 32 -6.72 -15.05 32.56
N LEU A 33 -7.67 -14.34 33.16
CA LEU A 33 -8.34 -13.20 32.53
C LEU A 33 -7.30 -12.13 32.16
N CYS A 34 -6.95 -12.02 30.88
CA CYS A 34 -6.35 -10.80 30.35
C CYS A 34 -7.40 -9.68 30.33
N PRO A 35 -7.10 -8.48 30.84
CA PRO A 35 -8.04 -7.37 30.79
C PRO A 35 -8.26 -6.92 29.35
N ALA A 36 -9.53 -6.68 29.00
CA ALA A 36 -9.93 -6.04 27.76
C ALA A 36 -9.23 -4.68 27.58
N PRO A 37 -8.82 -4.29 26.35
CA PRO A 37 -8.29 -2.96 26.13
C PRO A 37 -9.38 -1.93 26.41
N ALA A 38 -9.05 -1.00 27.31
CA ALA A 38 -9.89 0.12 27.67
C ALA A 38 -10.24 0.95 26.43
N ARG A 39 -11.53 1.29 26.30
CA ARG A 39 -12.05 2.25 25.33
C ARG A 39 -11.36 3.60 25.53
N LEU A 40 -10.43 3.94 24.64
CA LEU A 40 -9.89 5.29 24.55
C LEU A 40 -10.99 6.21 23.99
N ARG A 41 -11.36 7.22 24.77
CA ARG A 41 -12.24 8.30 24.33
C ARG A 41 -11.50 9.15 23.29
N ALA A 42 -12.17 9.46 22.19
CA ALA A 42 -11.67 10.15 21.00
C ALA A 42 -11.29 11.64 21.21
N GLU A 43 -11.03 12.11 22.43
CA GLU A 43 -10.79 13.53 22.72
C GLU A 43 -9.34 13.89 23.15
N GLN A 44 -8.41 12.94 23.19
CA GLN A 44 -7.04 13.20 23.67
C GLN A 44 -5.94 13.23 22.61
N VAL A 45 -6.26 13.06 21.33
CA VAL A 45 -5.27 13.06 20.23
C VAL A 45 -5.02 14.48 19.67
N TRP A 46 -5.83 15.49 20.02
CA TRP A 46 -5.80 16.81 19.37
C TRP A 46 -5.03 17.93 20.12
N ARG A 47 -4.21 17.61 21.14
CA ARG A 47 -3.57 18.65 22.00
C ARG A 47 -2.04 18.74 21.96
N CYS A 48 -1.37 18.17 20.97
CA CYS A 48 0.10 18.21 20.87
C CYS A 48 0.68 19.04 19.70
N LEU A 49 -0.11 19.87 19.01
CA LEU A 49 0.35 20.63 17.83
C LEU A 49 0.55 22.14 18.02
N THR A 50 0.62 22.67 19.24
CA THR A 50 0.90 24.11 19.45
C THR A 50 1.84 24.33 20.61
N GLY A 51 3.14 24.39 20.34
CA GLY A 51 4.14 24.69 21.36
C GLY A 51 5.57 24.79 20.84
N ALA A 52 5.89 25.78 20.00
CA ALA A 52 7.26 26.18 19.75
C ALA A 52 7.39 27.71 19.78
N ARG A 53 8.26 28.19 20.66
CA ARG A 53 8.53 29.61 20.96
C ARG A 53 9.41 30.24 19.87
N ALA A 54 9.15 31.52 19.61
CA ALA A 54 9.89 32.36 18.68
C ALA A 54 11.35 32.59 19.12
N ALA A 55 12.27 32.46 18.16
CA ALA A 55 13.65 32.93 18.26
C ALA A 55 13.93 33.95 17.14
N THR A 56 14.57 35.04 17.52
CA THR A 56 14.85 36.27 16.77
C THR A 56 15.83 36.04 15.60
N PRO A 57 15.66 36.66 14.41
CA PRO A 57 16.54 36.42 13.29
C PRO A 57 17.74 37.37 13.25
N THR A 58 18.95 36.82 13.09
CA THR A 58 20.18 37.54 12.78
C THR A 58 20.41 37.49 11.27
N ARG A 59 20.63 38.65 10.65
CA ARG A 59 20.75 38.88 9.20
C ARG A 59 22.11 38.40 8.66
N VAL A 60 22.12 37.46 7.73
CA VAL A 60 23.29 37.14 6.89
C VAL A 60 22.88 37.15 5.42
N SER A 61 23.69 37.83 4.63
CA SER A 61 23.57 38.02 3.18
C SER A 61 24.39 36.97 2.46
N SER A 62 23.78 36.18 1.57
CA SER A 62 24.49 35.52 0.46
C SER A 62 23.50 34.99 -0.58
N SER A 63 23.81 35.30 -1.83
CA SER A 63 23.16 34.90 -3.08
C SER A 63 22.84 33.40 -3.19
N GLU A 64 21.59 33.06 -3.51
CA GLU A 64 21.14 31.71 -3.86
C GLU A 64 21.37 31.39 -5.35
N PRO A 65 21.91 30.20 -5.69
CA PRO A 65 21.80 29.66 -7.04
C PRO A 65 20.40 29.07 -7.26
N ARG A 66 19.89 29.17 -8.50
CA ARG A 66 18.59 28.61 -8.89
C ARG A 66 18.55 27.10 -8.65
N VAL A 67 17.81 26.70 -7.62
CA VAL A 67 17.42 25.31 -7.36
C VAL A 67 16.37 24.92 -8.40
N ALA A 68 16.65 23.87 -9.19
CA ALA A 68 15.66 23.23 -10.05
C ALA A 68 14.53 22.64 -9.17
N PRO A 69 13.27 22.65 -9.62
CA PRO A 69 12.16 22.18 -8.79
C PRO A 69 12.37 20.72 -8.38
N CYS A 70 12.33 20.49 -7.06
CA CYS A 70 12.38 19.19 -6.41
C CYS A 70 11.31 18.26 -7.03
N PRO A 71 11.57 16.94 -7.22
CA PRO A 71 10.52 16.02 -7.59
C PRO A 71 9.43 16.10 -6.52
N THR A 72 8.20 16.35 -6.97
CA THR A 72 7.01 16.48 -6.13
C THR A 72 6.94 15.29 -5.17
N GLU A 73 7.19 15.53 -3.89
CA GLU A 73 6.76 14.62 -2.83
C GLU A 73 5.31 14.24 -3.12
N SER A 74 4.96 12.96 -2.99
CA SER A 74 3.58 12.53 -2.97
C SER A 74 2.93 13.13 -1.72
N VAL A 75 2.47 14.37 -1.83
CA VAL A 75 1.75 15.06 -0.76
C VAL A 75 0.49 14.26 -0.51
N SER A 76 0.38 13.69 0.70
CA SER A 76 -0.85 13.03 1.15
C SER A 76 -2.03 13.98 0.93
N MET A 77 -3.00 13.55 0.12
CA MET A 77 -4.17 14.37 -0.18
C MET A 77 -5.11 14.31 1.01
N THR A 78 -5.28 15.44 1.70
CA THR A 78 -6.26 15.59 2.78
C THR A 78 -7.52 16.30 2.29
N PRO A 79 -8.65 16.23 3.01
CA PRO A 79 -9.85 17.00 2.68
C PRO A 79 -9.58 18.50 2.47
N ASP A 80 -8.64 19.10 3.21
CA ASP A 80 -8.30 20.51 3.08
C ASP A 80 -7.58 20.84 1.78
N ASN A 81 -6.85 19.88 1.20
CA ASN A 81 -6.20 20.06 -0.09
C ASN A 81 -7.19 20.17 -1.26
N LEU A 82 -8.47 19.81 -1.05
CA LEU A 82 -9.56 20.00 -2.01
C LEU A 82 -10.08 21.44 -2.03
N PHE A 83 -9.54 22.32 -1.18
CA PHE A 83 -9.86 23.74 -1.12
C PHE A 83 -8.64 24.59 -1.46
N GLU A 84 -8.89 25.78 -2.00
CA GLU A 84 -7.92 26.86 -2.16
C GLU A 84 -8.18 27.92 -1.12
N THR A 85 -7.16 28.27 -0.36
CA THR A 85 -7.27 29.29 0.69
C THR A 85 -6.63 30.58 0.22
N THR A 86 -7.42 31.65 0.14
CA THR A 86 -6.93 32.99 -0.19
C THR A 86 -7.05 33.87 1.05
N THR A 87 -5.91 34.34 1.55
CA THR A 87 -5.87 35.29 2.68
C THR A 87 -5.82 36.71 2.12
N THR A 88 -6.86 37.50 2.35
CA THR A 88 -6.89 38.92 1.98
C THR A 88 -6.58 39.78 3.20
N THR A 89 -5.46 40.51 3.17
CA THR A 89 -5.00 41.38 4.28
C THR A 89 -5.65 42.78 4.27
N ALA A 90 -6.76 42.96 3.53
CA ALA A 90 -7.36 44.27 3.27
C ALA A 90 -8.84 44.35 3.73
N GLY A 91 -9.17 43.74 4.89
CA GLY A 91 -10.44 43.96 5.56
C GLY A 91 -10.54 45.37 6.16
N PHE A 92 -11.75 45.93 6.23
CA PHE A 92 -12.04 47.28 6.75
C PHE A 92 -11.63 47.48 8.23
N ASP A 93 -11.37 46.39 8.94
CA ASP A 93 -11.07 46.24 10.37
C ASP A 93 -9.63 45.74 10.66
N GLY A 94 -8.79 45.59 9.64
CA GLY A 94 -7.37 45.24 9.79
C GLY A 94 -7.08 43.78 10.14
N TRP A 95 -8.09 42.91 10.19
CA TRP A 95 -7.90 41.47 10.36
C TRP A 95 -7.87 40.75 9.01
N PRO A 96 -6.97 39.76 8.81
CA PRO A 96 -6.94 38.98 7.59
C PRO A 96 -8.24 38.18 7.45
N THR A 97 -8.91 38.34 6.31
CA THR A 97 -10.05 37.48 5.94
C THR A 97 -9.52 36.28 5.17
N VAL A 98 -9.92 35.09 5.58
CA VAL A 98 -9.55 33.84 4.91
C VAL A 98 -10.76 33.36 4.10
N ASP A 99 -10.65 33.41 2.78
CA ASP A 99 -11.63 32.83 1.87
C ASP A 99 -11.19 31.42 1.45
N SER A 100 -12.11 30.47 1.46
CA SER A 100 -11.84 29.07 1.11
C SER A 100 -12.74 28.64 -0.03
N ARG A 101 -12.13 28.35 -1.18
CA ARG A 101 -12.83 27.99 -2.41
C ARG A 101 -12.65 26.51 -2.73
N PHE A 102 -13.73 25.80 -2.99
CA PHE A 102 -13.68 24.39 -3.41
C PHE A 102 -13.11 24.26 -4.83
N LYS A 103 -12.19 23.30 -5.06
CA LYS A 103 -11.48 23.11 -6.33
C LYS A 103 -12.31 22.37 -7.39
N THR A 104 -13.44 22.93 -7.79
CA THR A 104 -14.39 22.32 -8.74
C THR A 104 -13.72 21.83 -10.04
N ASP A 105 -12.74 22.57 -10.58
CA ASP A 105 -12.02 22.19 -11.81
C ASP A 105 -11.20 20.90 -11.64
N LEU A 106 -10.57 20.71 -10.48
CA LEU A 106 -9.83 19.49 -10.16
C LEU A 106 -10.77 18.28 -10.11
N LEU A 107 -11.93 18.42 -9.47
CA LEU A 107 -12.92 17.34 -9.37
C LEU A 107 -13.51 16.98 -10.75
N GLU A 108 -13.71 17.97 -11.62
CA GLU A 108 -14.14 17.74 -13.00
C GLU A 108 -13.05 17.04 -13.84
N GLN A 109 -11.77 17.26 -13.56
CA GLN A 109 -10.68 16.49 -14.19
C GLN A 109 -10.66 15.04 -13.68
N LEU A 110 -10.67 14.85 -12.35
CA LEU A 110 -10.68 13.54 -11.70
C LEU A 110 -11.87 12.66 -12.11
N ARG A 111 -13.02 13.29 -12.37
CA ARG A 111 -14.22 12.62 -12.87
C ARG A 111 -14.03 12.10 -14.30
N ARG A 112 -13.28 12.81 -15.15
CA ARG A 112 -13.04 12.43 -16.55
C ARG A 112 -11.94 11.39 -16.69
N GLY A 113 -10.96 11.38 -15.80
CA GLY A 113 -9.84 10.44 -15.86
C GLY A 113 -8.81 10.65 -14.75
N PRO A 114 -7.74 9.85 -14.75
CA PRO A 114 -6.61 10.03 -13.84
C PRO A 114 -5.90 11.36 -14.12
N VAL A 115 -5.37 11.98 -13.06
CA VAL A 115 -4.60 13.23 -13.11
C VAL A 115 -3.19 12.92 -12.60
N ASP A 116 -2.17 13.16 -13.43
CA ASP A 116 -0.80 12.67 -13.19
C ASP A 116 -0.17 13.12 -11.86
N ALA A 117 -0.63 14.24 -11.30
CA ALA A 117 -0.11 14.82 -10.07
C ALA A 117 -0.73 14.26 -8.78
N VAL A 118 -1.74 13.38 -8.86
CA VAL A 118 -2.47 12.89 -7.68
C VAL A 118 -2.74 11.39 -7.74
N ASN A 119 -2.63 10.74 -6.58
CA ASN A 119 -2.90 9.31 -6.41
C ASN A 119 -4.42 9.08 -6.19
N ASP A 120 -5.01 8.15 -6.95
CA ASP A 120 -6.43 7.82 -6.86
C ASP A 120 -6.85 7.33 -5.47
N VAL A 121 -5.96 6.65 -4.74
CA VAL A 121 -6.24 6.19 -3.37
C VAL A 121 -6.38 7.39 -2.43
N ASP A 122 -5.41 8.30 -2.45
CA ASP A 122 -5.40 9.47 -1.57
C ASP A 122 -6.54 10.44 -1.91
N VAL A 123 -6.85 10.60 -3.21
CA VAL A 123 -7.99 11.41 -3.66
C VAL A 123 -9.32 10.78 -3.24
N ALA A 124 -9.48 9.46 -3.40
CA ALA A 124 -10.70 8.76 -2.99
C ALA A 124 -10.90 8.86 -1.47
N GLU A 125 -9.84 8.75 -0.68
CA GLU A 125 -9.90 8.92 0.77
C GLU A 125 -10.28 10.35 1.15
N ALA A 126 -9.60 11.37 0.60
CA ALA A 126 -9.92 12.77 0.87
C ALA A 126 -11.37 13.12 0.54
N LEU A 127 -11.87 12.64 -0.60
CA LEU A 127 -13.26 12.83 -1.02
C LEU A 127 -14.25 12.09 -0.12
N ALA A 128 -13.96 10.83 0.24
CA ALA A 128 -14.82 10.05 1.12
C ALA A 128 -14.91 10.66 2.52
N LEU A 129 -13.77 11.13 3.07
CA LEU A 129 -13.71 11.81 4.37
C LEU A 129 -14.47 13.14 4.37
N LEU A 130 -14.28 13.96 3.34
CA LEU A 130 -14.98 15.24 3.20
C LEU A 130 -16.49 15.04 3.10
N LEU A 131 -16.93 14.11 2.23
CA LEU A 131 -18.35 13.82 2.06
C LEU A 131 -18.97 13.23 3.34
N HIS A 132 -18.25 12.30 3.99
CA HIS A 132 -18.67 11.76 5.27
C HIS A 132 -18.84 12.86 6.33
N SER A 133 -17.84 13.76 6.50
CA SER A 133 -17.93 14.83 7.49
C SER A 133 -19.07 15.81 7.20
N ASP A 134 -19.25 16.18 5.94
CA ASP A 134 -20.26 17.15 5.54
C ASP A 134 -21.68 16.60 5.65
N PHE A 135 -21.92 15.34 5.24
CA PHE A 135 -23.23 14.71 5.44
C PHE A 135 -23.53 14.50 6.93
N MET A 136 -22.52 14.19 7.75
CA MET A 136 -22.66 14.13 9.21
C MET A 136 -23.03 15.49 9.79
N ALA A 137 -22.34 16.56 9.38
CA ALA A 137 -22.58 17.93 9.83
C ALA A 137 -24.01 18.37 9.48
N PHE A 138 -24.37 18.28 8.20
CA PHE A 138 -25.70 18.61 7.70
C PHE A 138 -26.82 17.83 8.40
N GLY A 139 -26.59 16.54 8.71
CA GLY A 139 -27.57 15.69 9.40
C GLY A 139 -27.77 16.03 10.89
N THR A 140 -26.79 16.67 11.56
CA THR A 140 -26.78 16.79 13.03
C THR A 140 -26.87 18.22 13.56
N GLY A 141 -26.41 19.22 12.81
CA GLY A 141 -26.44 20.61 13.29
C GLY A 141 -26.01 21.67 12.28
N GLY A 142 -25.71 21.29 11.03
CA GLY A 142 -25.09 22.15 10.03
C GLY A 142 -23.57 22.21 10.17
N GLY A 143 -22.93 23.05 9.35
CA GLY A 143 -21.47 23.21 9.32
C GLY A 143 -20.78 22.41 8.22
N GLU A 144 -21.55 21.88 7.27
CA GLU A 144 -21.06 21.39 6.00
C GLU A 144 -20.32 22.51 5.24
N ARG A 145 -19.23 22.13 4.56
CA ARG A 145 -18.37 23.04 3.79
C ARG A 145 -18.79 23.12 2.34
N LEU A 146 -19.42 22.08 1.82
CA LEU A 146 -19.83 21.94 0.44
C LEU A 146 -21.22 22.50 0.19
N THR A 147 -21.46 22.97 -1.03
CA THR A 147 -22.82 23.21 -1.54
C THR A 147 -23.43 21.91 -2.09
N ASP A 148 -24.74 21.90 -2.38
CA ASP A 148 -25.40 20.76 -3.06
C ASP A 148 -24.72 20.41 -4.41
N ALA A 149 -24.29 21.42 -5.16
CA ALA A 149 -23.60 21.23 -6.43
C ALA A 149 -22.22 20.57 -6.21
N ASP A 150 -21.48 21.03 -5.19
CA ASP A 150 -20.16 20.50 -4.87
C ASP A 150 -20.24 19.07 -4.31
N ALA A 151 -21.21 18.78 -3.45
CA ALA A 151 -21.44 17.44 -2.93
C ALA A 151 -21.75 16.45 -4.06
N ARG A 152 -22.58 16.87 -5.03
CA ARG A 152 -22.91 16.07 -6.20
C ARG A 152 -21.71 15.82 -7.11
N LEU A 153 -20.90 16.84 -7.35
CA LEU A 153 -19.67 16.69 -8.13
C LEU A 153 -18.67 15.78 -7.41
N SER A 154 -18.50 15.96 -6.10
CA SER A 154 -17.61 15.17 -5.26
C SER A 154 -18.02 13.69 -5.24
N LEU A 155 -19.30 13.37 -5.09
CA LEU A 155 -19.80 11.99 -5.17
C LEU A 155 -19.53 11.34 -6.54
N ARG A 156 -19.62 12.12 -7.63
CA ARG A 156 -19.29 11.63 -8.98
C ARG A 156 -17.79 11.41 -9.15
N ALA A 157 -16.96 12.33 -8.65
CA ALA A 157 -15.52 12.20 -8.66
C ALA A 157 -15.07 11.00 -7.82
N LEU A 158 -15.64 10.80 -6.63
CA LEU A 158 -15.39 9.67 -5.75
C LEU A 158 -15.75 8.34 -6.43
N ARG A 159 -16.91 8.26 -7.07
CA ARG A 159 -17.29 7.06 -7.85
C ARG A 159 -16.29 6.78 -8.98
N ALA A 160 -15.82 7.82 -9.67
CA ALA A 160 -14.85 7.68 -10.75
C ALA A 160 -13.47 7.22 -10.25
N THR A 161 -12.98 7.77 -9.14
CA THR A 161 -11.71 7.37 -8.52
C THR A 161 -11.79 5.95 -7.96
N CYS A 162 -12.86 5.62 -7.23
CA CYS A 162 -13.09 4.26 -6.73
C CYS A 162 -13.17 3.23 -7.87
N ALA A 163 -13.85 3.54 -8.97
CA ALA A 163 -13.94 2.63 -10.11
C ALA A 163 -12.56 2.29 -10.72
N ARG A 164 -11.63 3.24 -10.74
CA ARG A 164 -10.24 3.02 -11.19
C ARG A 164 -9.46 2.11 -10.24
N LEU A 165 -9.81 2.13 -8.96
CA LEU A 165 -9.27 1.22 -7.93
C LEU A 165 -9.97 -0.15 -7.89
N GLY A 166 -10.95 -0.40 -8.77
CA GLY A 166 -11.77 -1.62 -8.74
C GLY A 166 -12.73 -1.68 -7.55
N LEU A 167 -13.07 -0.52 -6.96
CA LEU A 167 -14.01 -0.37 -5.85
C LEU A 167 -15.34 0.21 -6.33
N ALA A 168 -16.41 -0.16 -5.65
CA ALA A 168 -17.74 0.42 -5.85
C ALA A 168 -18.22 1.06 -4.54
N ILE A 169 -18.88 2.21 -4.64
CA ILE A 169 -19.53 2.89 -3.52
C ILE A 169 -21.01 3.10 -3.84
N GLU A 170 -21.86 2.62 -2.94
CA GLU A 170 -23.31 2.76 -3.03
C GLU A 170 -23.78 3.81 -2.03
N VAL A 171 -24.00 5.03 -2.53
CA VAL A 171 -24.59 6.13 -1.75
C VAL A 171 -26.00 6.38 -2.28
N PRO A 172 -27.06 6.19 -1.48
CA PRO A 172 -28.45 6.25 -1.95
C PRO A 172 -28.97 7.68 -2.18
N TRP A 173 -28.15 8.69 -1.89
CA TRP A 173 -28.40 10.09 -2.21
C TRP A 173 -27.32 10.67 -3.11
N GLN A 174 -27.58 11.87 -3.63
CA GLN A 174 -26.72 12.55 -4.61
C GLN A 174 -26.17 13.88 -4.12
N ASP A 175 -26.75 14.46 -3.06
CA ASP A 175 -26.43 15.75 -2.46
C ASP A 175 -27.17 15.89 -1.11
N PHE A 176 -27.10 17.05 -0.45
CA PHE A 176 -27.72 17.28 0.85
C PHE A 176 -29.25 17.29 0.76
N THR A 177 -29.82 17.90 -0.29
CA THR A 177 -31.27 17.92 -0.50
C THR A 177 -31.86 16.50 -0.65
N SER A 178 -31.22 15.65 -1.44
CA SER A 178 -31.63 14.25 -1.62
C SER A 178 -31.32 13.39 -0.40
N PHE A 179 -30.23 13.68 0.34
CA PHE A 179 -29.96 13.03 1.63
C PHE A 179 -31.05 13.35 2.65
N ARG A 180 -31.52 14.60 2.70
CA ARG A 180 -32.66 14.99 3.52
C ARG A 180 -33.92 14.22 3.20
N SER A 181 -34.21 14.08 1.91
CA SER A 181 -35.35 13.30 1.42
C SER A 181 -35.22 11.82 1.81
N TYR A 182 -34.01 11.27 1.66
CA TYR A 182 -33.70 9.89 2.04
C TYR A 182 -33.92 9.63 3.53
N TRP A 183 -33.38 10.47 4.43
CA TRP A 183 -33.52 10.23 5.86
C TRP A 183 -34.98 10.40 6.33
N LEU A 184 -35.77 11.26 5.68
CA LEU A 184 -37.19 11.43 6.03
C LEU A 184 -37.99 10.17 5.73
N ALA A 185 -37.58 9.41 4.72
CA ALA A 185 -38.20 8.14 4.35
C ALA A 185 -37.71 6.93 5.18
N HIS A 186 -36.63 7.08 5.95
CA HIS A 186 -35.97 5.97 6.66
C HIS A 186 -35.83 6.24 8.18
N ASP A 187 -36.85 6.83 8.81
CA ASP A 187 -36.89 7.07 10.27
C ASP A 187 -35.76 7.97 10.83
N GLY A 188 -35.14 8.79 9.98
CA GLY A 188 -34.14 9.78 10.39
C GLY A 188 -34.74 11.05 11.00
N TYR A 189 -36.06 11.23 11.00
CA TYR A 189 -36.69 12.42 11.57
C TYR A 189 -36.53 12.44 13.10
N GLY A 190 -36.15 13.60 13.66
CA GLY A 190 -35.94 13.77 15.11
C GLY A 190 -34.79 12.97 15.74
N SER A 191 -34.05 12.16 14.98
CA SER A 191 -32.96 11.33 15.49
C SER A 191 -31.63 11.60 14.79
N TRP A 192 -30.75 12.35 15.46
CA TRP A 192 -29.37 12.54 14.98
C TRP A 192 -28.60 11.22 14.91
N ALA A 193 -28.88 10.28 15.83
CA ALA A 193 -28.25 8.97 15.82
C ALA A 193 -28.57 8.18 14.54
N ALA A 194 -29.83 8.16 14.12
CA ALA A 194 -30.25 7.47 12.89
C ALA A 194 -29.61 8.09 11.64
N ARG A 195 -29.56 9.42 11.55
CA ARG A 195 -28.90 10.11 10.42
C ARG A 195 -27.41 9.79 10.34
N ARG A 196 -26.71 9.79 11.48
CA ARG A 196 -25.28 9.42 11.54
C ARG A 196 -25.06 7.97 11.13
N GLN A 197 -25.95 7.07 11.55
CA GLN A 197 -25.88 5.66 11.14
C GLN A 197 -26.00 5.52 9.62
N MET A 198 -26.96 6.21 8.97
CA MET A 198 -27.10 6.18 7.51
C MET A 198 -25.82 6.62 6.79
N VAL A 199 -25.20 7.73 7.24
CA VAL A 199 -23.94 8.21 6.65
C VAL A 199 -22.81 7.21 6.89
N GLY A 200 -22.71 6.66 8.11
CA GLY A 200 -21.74 5.61 8.43
C GLY A 200 -21.87 4.39 7.52
N GLU A 201 -23.08 3.86 7.35
CA GLU A 201 -23.34 2.71 6.49
C GLU A 201 -22.95 2.96 5.01
N ALA A 202 -23.10 4.19 4.53
CA ALA A 202 -22.78 4.55 3.15
C ALA A 202 -21.28 4.72 2.88
N PHE A 203 -20.50 5.22 3.85
CA PHE A 203 -19.10 5.62 3.61
C PHE A 203 -18.07 4.78 4.38
N GLU A 204 -18.40 4.28 5.57
CA GLU A 204 -17.45 3.57 6.45
C GLU A 204 -16.85 2.31 5.79
N PRO A 205 -17.62 1.45 5.07
CA PRO A 205 -17.03 0.29 4.40
C PRO A 205 -15.99 0.67 3.34
N LEU A 206 -16.21 1.79 2.63
CA LEU A 206 -15.25 2.31 1.66
C LEU A 206 -14.01 2.86 2.38
N LEU A 207 -14.18 3.68 3.41
CA LEU A 207 -13.07 4.25 4.19
C LEU A 207 -12.18 3.14 4.76
N GLN A 208 -12.77 2.10 5.35
CA GLN A 208 -12.02 0.94 5.84
C GLN A 208 -11.24 0.25 4.72
N ARG A 209 -11.83 0.12 3.53
CA ARG A 209 -11.15 -0.48 2.38
C ARG A 209 -9.99 0.38 1.88
N LEU A 210 -10.14 1.69 1.86
CA LEU A 210 -9.11 2.65 1.48
C LEU A 210 -7.96 2.65 2.51
N TYR A 211 -8.27 2.65 3.81
CA TYR A 211 -7.26 2.50 4.87
C TYR A 211 -6.48 1.21 4.72
N GLN A 212 -7.14 0.08 4.46
CA GLN A 212 -6.44 -1.18 4.19
C GLN A 212 -5.55 -1.11 2.95
N MET A 213 -5.92 -0.34 1.93
CA MET A 213 -5.08 -0.14 0.74
C MET A 213 -3.87 0.75 1.02
N GLN A 214 -3.99 1.72 1.93
CA GLN A 214 -2.87 2.58 2.36
C GLN A 214 -1.95 1.88 3.36
N GLU A 215 -2.52 1.13 4.29
CA GLU A 215 -1.79 0.30 5.26
C GLU A 215 -1.15 -0.94 4.61
N GLN A 216 -1.66 -1.36 3.45
CA GLN A 216 -0.90 -2.18 2.51
C GLN A 216 0.22 -1.32 1.92
N VAL A 217 1.21 -0.98 2.75
CA VAL A 217 2.60 -0.90 2.27
C VAL A 217 2.79 -2.20 1.51
N PRO A 218 2.94 -2.17 0.17
CA PRO A 218 3.12 -3.39 -0.58
C PRO A 218 4.20 -4.21 0.10
N ALA A 219 3.92 -5.46 0.42
CA ALA A 219 4.93 -6.36 0.95
C ALA A 219 6.09 -6.37 -0.06
N GLY A 220 7.16 -5.65 0.28
CA GLY A 220 8.19 -5.31 -0.68
C GLY A 220 7.95 -4.03 -1.50
N THR A 221 7.79 -2.87 -0.87
CA THR A 221 8.09 -1.56 -1.50
C THR A 221 9.52 -1.17 -1.20
N VAL A 222 10.20 -0.57 -2.19
CA VAL A 222 11.50 0.04 -1.96
C VAL A 222 11.30 1.30 -1.13
N VAL A 223 11.94 1.40 0.04
CA VAL A 223 11.71 2.55 0.95
C VAL A 223 12.18 3.83 0.27
N ALA A 224 11.39 4.91 0.32
CA ALA A 224 11.72 6.19 -0.33
C ALA A 224 13.15 6.72 -0.04
N PRO A 225 13.69 6.62 1.19
CA PRO A 225 15.08 6.99 1.46
C PRO A 225 16.11 6.18 0.67
N ALA A 226 15.84 4.92 0.33
CA ALA A 226 16.73 4.07 -0.45
C ALA A 226 16.83 4.55 -1.91
N LEU A 227 15.75 5.14 -2.46
CA LEU A 227 15.77 5.69 -3.82
C LEU A 227 16.65 6.95 -3.94
N ASN A 228 16.83 7.70 -2.86
CA ASN A 228 17.71 8.88 -2.82
C ASN A 228 19.19 8.52 -3.06
N ALA A 229 19.55 7.23 -2.96
CA ALA A 229 20.89 6.75 -3.28
C ALA A 229 21.21 6.78 -4.79
N LEU A 230 20.20 6.96 -5.64
CA LEU A 230 20.33 6.92 -7.08
C LEU A 230 20.32 8.34 -7.67
N THR A 231 21.20 8.59 -8.64
CA THR A 231 21.17 9.84 -9.41
C THR A 231 19.87 9.98 -10.22
N ASP A 232 19.34 8.87 -10.71
CA ASP A 232 18.05 8.79 -11.41
C ASP A 232 17.29 7.52 -10.99
N PRO A 233 16.24 7.64 -10.15
CA PRO A 233 15.45 6.50 -9.69
C PRO A 233 14.29 6.11 -10.63
N ALA A 234 14.09 6.79 -11.77
CA ALA A 234 12.88 6.65 -12.59
C ALA A 234 12.59 5.21 -13.03
N VAL A 235 13.63 4.45 -13.38
CA VAL A 235 13.49 3.03 -13.80
C VAL A 235 12.97 2.17 -12.65
N ILE A 236 13.45 2.40 -11.43
CA ILE A 236 13.01 1.64 -10.25
C ILE A 236 11.56 2.00 -9.91
N THR A 237 11.22 3.29 -9.92
CA THR A 237 9.85 3.77 -9.66
C THR A 237 8.85 3.19 -10.67
N GLU A 238 9.21 3.14 -11.96
CA GLU A 238 8.36 2.56 -13.00
C GLU A 238 8.13 1.05 -12.78
N HIS A 239 9.18 0.29 -12.44
CA HIS A 239 9.05 -1.14 -12.12
C HIS A 239 8.16 -1.37 -10.90
N LEU A 240 8.31 -0.57 -9.84
CA LEU A 240 7.47 -0.68 -8.64
C LEU A 240 6.00 -0.38 -8.95
N LYS A 241 5.72 0.67 -9.73
CA LYS A 241 4.37 1.01 -10.17
C LYS A 241 3.74 -0.13 -10.98
N ARG A 242 4.48 -0.72 -11.92
CA ARG A 242 4.03 -1.86 -12.72
C ARG A 242 3.80 -3.11 -11.86
N LEU A 243 4.69 -3.36 -10.90
CA LEU A 243 4.58 -4.50 -10.00
C LEU A 243 3.32 -4.40 -9.14
N ALA A 244 3.07 -3.23 -8.55
CA ALA A 244 1.86 -2.96 -7.77
C ALA A 244 0.57 -3.12 -8.61
N ALA A 245 0.57 -2.60 -9.84
CA ALA A 245 -0.59 -2.69 -10.73
C ALA A 245 -0.89 -4.12 -11.23
N SER A 246 0.13 -4.98 -11.32
CA SER A 246 0.02 -6.31 -11.94
C SER A 246 -0.08 -7.47 -10.95
N VAL A 247 0.35 -7.33 -9.69
CA VAL A 247 0.43 -8.43 -8.71
C VAL A 247 -0.89 -9.21 -8.56
N ASP A 248 -2.03 -8.52 -8.60
CA ASP A 248 -3.35 -9.13 -8.45
C ASP A 248 -4.07 -9.40 -9.78
N THR A 249 -3.80 -8.58 -10.79
CA THR A 249 -4.51 -8.58 -12.09
C THR A 249 -3.82 -9.44 -13.14
N ASP A 250 -2.49 -9.44 -13.17
CA ASP A 250 -1.64 -10.26 -14.04
C ASP A 250 -0.42 -10.80 -13.27
N PRO A 251 -0.59 -11.91 -12.52
CA PRO A 251 0.49 -12.51 -11.74
C PRO A 251 1.71 -12.93 -12.57
N ARG A 252 1.57 -13.20 -13.86
CA ARG A 252 2.69 -13.61 -14.73
C ARG A 252 3.52 -12.40 -15.15
N LEU A 253 2.85 -11.29 -15.47
CA LEU A 253 3.51 -10.02 -15.70
C LEU A 253 4.24 -9.57 -14.43
N ALA A 254 3.60 -9.65 -13.27
CA ALA A 254 4.21 -9.27 -11.99
C ALA A 254 5.53 -10.01 -11.71
N VAL A 255 5.58 -11.33 -11.95
CA VAL A 255 6.83 -12.11 -11.81
C VAL A 255 7.90 -11.63 -12.80
N SER A 256 7.50 -11.24 -14.01
CA SER A 256 8.43 -10.72 -15.02
C SER A 256 9.00 -9.37 -14.58
N VAL A 257 8.14 -8.46 -14.10
CA VAL A 257 8.53 -7.15 -13.56
C VAL A 257 9.43 -7.30 -12.33
N ALA A 258 9.18 -8.29 -11.46
CA ALA A 258 10.03 -8.56 -10.29
C ALA A 258 11.48 -8.90 -10.69
N LYS A 259 11.68 -9.67 -11.76
CA LYS A 259 13.02 -9.92 -12.32
C LYS A 259 13.64 -8.63 -12.86
N ASP A 260 12.87 -7.86 -13.62
CA ASP A 260 13.36 -6.63 -14.28
C ASP A 260 13.76 -5.57 -13.24
N LEU A 261 13.06 -5.52 -12.10
CA LEU A 261 13.40 -4.70 -10.93
C LEU A 261 14.77 -5.07 -10.35
N VAL A 262 15.04 -6.37 -10.11
CA VAL A 262 16.34 -6.84 -9.60
C VAL A 262 17.45 -6.52 -10.60
N GLU A 263 17.21 -6.78 -11.89
CA GLU A 263 18.20 -6.55 -12.95
C GLU A 263 18.56 -5.07 -13.08
N SER A 264 17.54 -4.20 -13.07
CA SER A 264 17.74 -2.75 -13.15
C SER A 264 18.44 -2.22 -11.90
N THR A 265 18.08 -2.71 -10.71
CA THR A 265 18.76 -2.35 -9.45
C THR A 265 20.23 -2.75 -9.46
N ALA A 266 20.56 -3.96 -9.90
CA ALA A 266 21.96 -4.41 -10.01
C ALA A 266 22.78 -3.52 -10.95
N LYS A 267 22.24 -3.22 -12.14
CA LYS A 267 22.88 -2.34 -13.14
C LYS A 267 23.07 -0.91 -12.62
N LEU A 268 22.09 -0.37 -11.91
CA LEU A 268 22.17 0.96 -11.30
C LEU A 268 23.24 0.99 -10.21
N VAL A 269 23.26 0.01 -9.30
CA VAL A 269 24.30 -0.09 -8.27
C VAL A 269 25.70 -0.11 -8.89
N LEU A 270 25.91 -0.93 -9.91
CA LEU A 270 27.21 -1.01 -10.61
C LEU A 270 27.59 0.33 -11.25
N ARG A 271 26.63 0.99 -11.89
CA ARG A 271 26.81 2.33 -12.48
C ARG A 271 27.17 3.38 -11.44
N GLU A 272 26.42 3.48 -10.34
CA GLU A 272 26.68 4.47 -9.27
C GLU A 272 28.01 4.19 -8.54
N ARG A 273 28.48 2.94 -8.56
CA ARG A 273 29.81 2.55 -8.05
C ARG A 273 30.94 2.68 -9.07
N GLY A 274 30.64 3.07 -10.32
CA GLY A 274 31.64 3.18 -11.39
C GLY A 274 32.25 1.84 -11.81
N VAL A 275 31.55 0.72 -11.59
CA VAL A 275 32.00 -0.62 -11.96
C VAL A 275 31.46 -0.95 -13.35
N GLU A 276 32.37 -1.26 -14.28
CA GLU A 276 31.99 -1.74 -15.60
C GLU A 276 31.35 -3.12 -15.51
N TYR A 277 30.26 -3.31 -16.26
CA TYR A 277 29.59 -4.59 -16.41
C TYR A 277 29.24 -4.83 -17.87
N ASN A 278 29.16 -6.10 -18.27
CA ASN A 278 28.78 -6.43 -19.63
C ASN A 278 27.24 -6.44 -19.73
N PRO A 279 26.64 -5.68 -20.67
CA PRO A 279 25.18 -5.64 -20.83
C PRO A 279 24.53 -6.99 -21.16
N LYS A 280 25.32 -7.98 -21.57
CA LYS A 280 24.87 -9.35 -21.87
C LYS A 280 25.00 -10.30 -20.68
N ASP A 281 25.53 -9.84 -19.55
CA ASP A 281 25.63 -10.66 -18.35
C ASP A 281 24.23 -11.08 -17.89
N ASP A 282 24.13 -12.32 -17.44
CA ASP A 282 22.89 -12.84 -16.91
C ASP A 282 22.61 -12.26 -15.51
N LEU A 283 21.39 -12.45 -15.03
CA LEU A 283 20.98 -11.89 -13.76
C LEU A 283 21.83 -12.40 -12.57
N PRO A 284 22.18 -13.70 -12.46
CA PRO A 284 23.12 -14.17 -11.44
C PRO A 284 24.46 -13.44 -11.44
N ALA A 285 25.06 -13.21 -12.62
CA ALA A 285 26.32 -12.48 -12.74
C ALA A 285 26.18 -11.02 -12.28
N LEU A 286 25.14 -10.31 -12.74
CA LEU A 286 24.86 -8.93 -12.34
C LEU A 286 24.63 -8.80 -10.83
N VAL A 287 23.87 -9.72 -10.23
CA VAL A 287 23.61 -9.75 -8.78
C VAL A 287 24.92 -9.94 -8.01
N ALA A 288 25.75 -10.90 -8.42
CA ALA A 288 27.02 -11.16 -7.76
C ALA A 288 27.97 -9.97 -7.84
N GLN A 289 28.12 -9.36 -9.03
CA GLN A 289 28.93 -8.16 -9.22
C GLN A 289 28.43 -6.99 -8.36
N ALA A 290 27.12 -6.74 -8.33
CA ALA A 290 26.55 -5.66 -7.53
C ALA A 290 26.77 -5.88 -6.03
N GLN A 291 26.56 -7.11 -5.54
CA GLN A 291 26.84 -7.46 -4.14
C GLN A 291 28.33 -7.31 -3.80
N GLN A 292 29.24 -7.65 -4.71
CA GLN A 292 30.68 -7.46 -4.53
C GLN A 292 31.05 -5.97 -4.49
N ALA A 293 30.47 -5.16 -5.39
CA ALA A 293 30.69 -3.71 -5.42
C ALA A 293 30.25 -3.00 -4.13
N LEU A 294 29.25 -3.57 -3.43
CA LEU A 294 28.79 -3.09 -2.12
C LEU A 294 29.40 -3.86 -0.94
N ARG A 295 30.31 -4.81 -1.19
CA ARG A 295 30.88 -5.75 -0.19
C ARG A 295 29.83 -6.48 0.66
N LEU A 296 28.65 -6.72 0.10
CA LEU A 296 27.57 -7.54 0.65
C LEU A 296 27.65 -9.01 0.19
N HIS A 297 28.64 -9.36 -0.62
CA HIS A 297 28.78 -10.72 -1.12
C HIS A 297 29.18 -11.67 0.01
N ALA A 298 28.41 -12.74 0.23
CA ALA A 298 28.60 -13.66 1.36
C ALA A 298 30.03 -14.26 1.42
N ALA A 299 30.67 -14.49 0.27
CA ALA A 299 32.05 -14.98 0.23
C ALA A 299 33.09 -14.00 0.81
N GLY A 300 32.77 -12.70 0.89
CA GLY A 300 33.63 -11.68 1.49
C GLY A 300 33.50 -11.57 3.02
N VAL A 301 32.56 -12.28 3.64
CA VAL A 301 32.36 -12.27 5.10
C VAL A 301 33.22 -13.35 5.76
N ALA A 302 34.10 -12.93 6.65
CA ALA A 302 34.96 -13.82 7.42
C ALA A 302 34.18 -14.55 8.52
N ASP A 303 34.38 -15.87 8.66
CA ASP A 303 33.65 -16.70 9.62
C ASP A 303 34.29 -16.67 11.03
N THR A 304 34.60 -15.48 11.52
CA THR A 304 35.38 -15.26 12.75
C THR A 304 34.52 -15.26 14.01
N THR A 305 33.26 -14.84 13.92
CA THR A 305 32.30 -14.81 15.04
C THR A 305 30.99 -15.49 14.65
N GLU A 306 30.16 -15.83 15.65
CA GLU A 306 28.85 -16.44 15.40
C GLU A 306 27.90 -15.46 14.70
N GLU A 307 27.99 -14.17 14.99
CA GLU A 307 27.25 -13.10 14.31
C GLU A 307 27.64 -13.02 12.83
N ALA A 308 28.94 -13.10 12.52
CA ALA A 308 29.43 -13.06 11.14
C ALA A 308 28.95 -14.27 10.33
N LYS A 309 28.93 -15.48 10.94
CA LYS A 309 28.36 -16.69 10.31
C LYS A 309 26.86 -16.55 10.03
N ALA A 310 26.11 -15.99 10.98
CA ALA A 310 24.68 -15.72 10.80
C ALA A 310 24.43 -14.73 9.66
N LEU A 311 25.20 -13.63 9.62
CA LEU A 311 25.12 -12.62 8.57
C LEU A 311 25.46 -13.22 7.19
N LYS A 312 26.54 -13.99 7.09
CA LYS A 312 26.91 -14.70 5.85
C LYS A 312 25.81 -15.62 5.35
N THR A 313 25.13 -16.32 6.26
CA THR A 313 24.00 -17.19 5.93
C THR A 313 22.82 -16.41 5.35
N ILE A 314 22.51 -15.25 5.93
CA ILE A 314 21.45 -14.36 5.45
C ILE A 314 21.80 -13.78 4.08
N LEU A 315 23.03 -13.28 3.89
CA LEU A 315 23.51 -12.75 2.61
C LEU A 315 23.48 -13.81 1.51
N GLY A 316 23.88 -15.05 1.82
CA GLY A 316 23.77 -16.16 0.87
C GLY A 316 22.31 -16.50 0.54
N SER A 317 21.38 -16.32 1.49
CA SER A 317 19.94 -16.51 1.24
C SER A 317 19.37 -15.42 0.35
N LEU A 318 19.83 -14.18 0.47
CA LEU A 318 19.45 -13.07 -0.41
C LEU A 318 19.84 -13.34 -1.87
N SER A 319 21.03 -13.89 -2.13
CA SER A 319 21.42 -14.30 -3.50
C SER A 319 20.55 -15.45 -4.01
N ARG A 320 20.13 -16.38 -3.14
CA ARG A 320 19.18 -17.45 -3.52
C ARG A 320 17.77 -16.92 -3.83
N LEU A 321 17.34 -15.83 -3.19
CA LEU A 321 16.04 -15.20 -3.50
C LEU A 321 16.00 -14.69 -4.94
N THR A 322 17.02 -13.97 -5.39
CA THR A 322 17.07 -13.44 -6.77
C THR A 322 17.19 -14.55 -7.81
N GLN A 323 17.92 -15.63 -7.49
CA GLN A 323 17.94 -16.84 -8.30
C GLN A 323 16.54 -17.47 -8.40
N GLY A 324 15.84 -17.64 -7.27
CA GLY A 324 14.48 -18.17 -7.25
C GLY A 324 13.48 -17.33 -8.05
N VAL A 325 13.59 -16.00 -8.01
CA VAL A 325 12.81 -15.08 -8.85
C VAL A 325 13.10 -15.33 -10.34
N THR A 326 14.37 -15.51 -10.70
CA THR A 326 14.79 -15.80 -12.08
C THR A 326 14.22 -17.13 -12.59
N GLU A 327 14.34 -18.18 -11.78
CA GLU A 327 13.83 -19.52 -12.10
C GLU A 327 12.30 -19.50 -12.24
N LEU A 328 11.59 -18.85 -11.32
CA LEU A 328 10.15 -18.69 -11.39
C LEU A 328 9.75 -17.92 -12.66
N ARG A 329 10.42 -16.81 -12.97
CA ARG A 329 10.20 -16.04 -14.20
C ARG A 329 10.45 -16.90 -15.44
N ASN A 330 11.47 -17.74 -15.45
CA ASN A 330 11.73 -18.62 -16.59
C ASN A 330 10.57 -19.60 -16.82
N GLN A 331 9.88 -20.04 -15.78
CA GLN A 331 8.71 -20.92 -15.90
C GLN A 331 7.43 -20.19 -16.34
N VAL A 332 7.23 -18.95 -15.90
CA VAL A 332 5.90 -18.30 -15.95
C VAL A 332 5.84 -17.01 -16.74
N GLY A 333 7.00 -16.43 -17.05
CA GLY A 333 7.14 -15.13 -17.66
C GLY A 333 6.40 -15.02 -19.00
N VAL A 334 6.06 -13.77 -19.33
CA VAL A 334 5.30 -13.42 -20.54
C VAL A 334 6.18 -13.24 -21.78
N GLY A 335 7.51 -13.34 -21.63
CA GLY A 335 8.48 -13.23 -22.73
C GLY A 335 8.65 -14.51 -23.56
N HIS A 336 9.17 -14.34 -24.78
CA HIS A 336 9.63 -15.40 -25.68
C HIS A 336 8.62 -16.51 -26.02
N GLY A 337 7.38 -16.15 -26.38
CA GLY A 337 6.41 -17.00 -27.09
C GLY A 337 6.39 -18.48 -26.68
N ARG A 338 5.54 -18.84 -25.72
CA ARG A 338 5.42 -20.22 -25.22
C ARG A 338 4.37 -21.00 -26.01
N ASP A 339 4.55 -22.32 -26.07
CA ASP A 339 3.57 -23.28 -26.61
C ASP A 339 2.33 -23.43 -25.72
N SER A 340 2.41 -23.02 -24.45
CA SER A 340 1.32 -23.02 -23.50
C SER A 340 1.43 -21.91 -22.45
N VAL A 341 0.28 -21.47 -21.93
CA VAL A 341 0.18 -20.48 -20.84
C VAL A 341 0.12 -21.19 -19.48
N PRO A 342 1.08 -20.93 -18.56
CA PRO A 342 1.06 -21.54 -17.23
C PRO A 342 -0.13 -21.06 -16.38
N GLY A 343 -1.09 -21.96 -16.11
CA GLY A 343 -2.32 -21.63 -15.38
C GLY A 343 -2.23 -21.72 -13.84
N TRP A 344 -1.08 -22.15 -13.29
CA TRP A 344 -0.91 -22.38 -11.85
C TRP A 344 -0.49 -21.12 -11.07
N VAL A 345 0.02 -20.10 -11.74
CA VAL A 345 0.44 -18.85 -11.09
C VAL A 345 -0.77 -18.07 -10.64
N ARG A 346 -0.74 -17.60 -9.39
CA ARG A 346 -1.81 -16.89 -8.71
C ARG A 346 -1.21 -15.68 -8.00
N PRO A 347 -2.02 -14.69 -7.59
CA PRO A 347 -1.51 -13.49 -6.92
C PRO A 347 -0.59 -13.77 -5.74
N ARG A 348 -0.87 -14.81 -4.92
CA ARG A 348 0.03 -15.23 -3.83
C ARG A 348 1.46 -15.58 -4.28
N HIS A 349 1.64 -16.18 -5.45
CA HIS A 349 2.95 -16.53 -6.00
C HIS A 349 3.65 -15.29 -6.56
N ALA A 350 2.90 -14.39 -7.20
CA ALA A 350 3.42 -13.10 -7.66
C ALA A 350 3.88 -12.23 -6.48
N ARG A 351 3.10 -12.16 -5.40
CA ARG A 351 3.47 -11.46 -4.15
C ARG A 351 4.73 -12.03 -3.52
N LEU A 352 4.92 -13.36 -3.55
CA LEU A 352 6.17 -13.98 -3.08
C LEU A 352 7.38 -13.53 -3.91
N ALA A 353 7.25 -13.51 -5.24
CA ALA A 353 8.32 -13.05 -6.13
C ALA A 353 8.62 -11.56 -5.97
N ALA A 354 7.57 -10.74 -5.87
CA ALA A 354 7.67 -9.30 -5.62
C ALA A 354 8.38 -9.02 -4.29
N GLY A 355 7.95 -9.68 -3.20
CA GLY A 355 8.58 -9.55 -1.88
C GLY A 355 10.05 -9.95 -1.91
N ALA A 356 10.38 -11.08 -2.54
CA ALA A 356 11.77 -11.54 -2.69
C ALA A 356 12.65 -10.53 -3.45
N ALA A 357 12.15 -10.00 -4.57
CA ALA A 357 12.84 -8.99 -5.37
C ALA A 357 13.07 -7.71 -4.55
N THR A 358 12.04 -7.20 -3.88
CA THR A 358 12.16 -5.95 -3.16
C THR A 358 13.00 -6.06 -1.89
N THR A 359 12.95 -7.18 -1.16
CA THR A 359 13.86 -7.38 -0.02
C THR A 359 15.32 -7.26 -0.46
N TRP A 360 15.68 -7.84 -1.60
CA TRP A 360 17.03 -7.69 -2.15
C TRP A 360 17.30 -6.24 -2.58
N CYS A 361 16.39 -5.61 -3.33
CA CYS A 361 16.60 -4.24 -3.83
C CYS A 361 16.73 -3.22 -2.70
N ASN A 362 15.95 -3.35 -1.62
CA ASN A 362 16.04 -2.49 -0.44
C ASN A 362 17.42 -2.52 0.17
N LEU A 363 17.92 -3.70 0.50
CA LEU A 363 19.24 -3.81 1.12
C LEU A 363 20.33 -3.19 0.24
N MET A 364 20.27 -3.44 -1.08
CA MET A 364 21.25 -2.91 -2.03
C MET A 364 21.22 -1.38 -2.11
N LEU A 365 20.03 -0.78 -2.18
CA LEU A 365 19.87 0.66 -2.31
C LEU A 365 20.10 1.41 -0.99
N GLU A 366 19.66 0.86 0.14
CA GLU A 366 19.98 1.38 1.47
C GLU A 366 21.50 1.38 1.70
N THR A 367 22.17 0.29 1.35
CA THR A 367 23.63 0.19 1.46
C THR A 367 24.36 1.13 0.49
N LEU A 368 23.79 1.38 -0.69
CA LEU A 368 24.34 2.35 -1.63
C LEU A 368 24.24 3.78 -1.08
N GLY A 369 23.12 4.12 -0.43
CA GLY A 369 22.82 5.44 0.11
C GLY A 369 23.52 5.75 1.43
N ASP A 370 23.86 4.75 2.23
CA ASP A 370 24.51 4.92 3.53
C ASP A 370 26.03 5.17 3.36
N PRO A 371 26.56 6.36 3.69
CA PRO A 371 28.00 6.69 3.62
C PRO A 371 28.83 6.06 4.74
N GLU A 372 28.22 5.65 5.84
CA GLU A 372 28.87 5.02 6.99
C GLU A 372 28.74 3.49 6.97
N ALA A 373 28.06 2.96 5.96
CA ALA A 373 27.83 1.54 5.80
C ALA A 373 29.17 0.78 6.00
N PRO A 374 29.24 -0.18 6.95
CA PRO A 374 30.50 -0.74 7.46
C PRO A 374 31.33 -1.51 6.41
N TRP A 375 30.82 -1.60 5.19
CA TRP A 375 31.40 -2.26 4.02
C TRP A 375 32.08 -1.28 3.03
N ARG A 376 32.25 0.01 3.38
CA ARG A 376 32.92 0.99 2.49
C ARG A 376 34.45 1.01 2.54
N THR A 377 35.05 0.53 3.63
CA THR A 377 36.53 0.57 3.85
C THR A 377 37.19 -0.76 3.63
#